data_AF-A0A1Q5A6F8-F1
#
_entry.id   AF-A0A1Q5A6F8-F1
#
_cell.length_a   1.000
_cell.length_b   1.000
_cell.length_c   1.000
_cell.angle_alpha   90.00
_cell.angle_beta   90.00
_cell.angle_gamma   90.00
#
_symmetry.space_group_name_H-M   'P 1'
#
loop_
_entity.id
_entity.type
_entity.pdbx_description
1 polymer ?
#
loop_
_entity_poly.entity_id
_entity_poly.type
_entity_poly.pdbx_seq_one_letter_code
_entity_poly.pdbx_strand_id
1 'polypeptide(L)'
;MNVDWERLWRSAGIQFVIFFVVAYFIYGNQPRVGASTDTLVSFYDGDSTQILIATVIFAYAVLNLLWFAAALTSALRDAGLGGWGAAATASSAALGAVLWVLIAVGAALAYSIAGSGNDTFTSGLNDAAWVFGVLASFPAAMLIMAGTFGLWRAGIISNASFGVGVLAVVLVLLRGTTWASSGIWAPDGAYARIISPIVGLVWVAVISGLLYLQKPSTRPSQAVAGPTASRAT
;
A
#
# COMPACT_ATOMS: atom_id res chain seq x y z
N MET A 1 11.06 17.18 -25.03
CA MET A 1 11.34 16.08 -24.09
C MET A 1 10.04 15.29 -23.95
N ASN A 2 9.91 14.13 -24.61
CA ASN A 2 8.69 13.33 -24.50
C ASN A 2 8.70 12.64 -23.14
N VAL A 3 7.75 13.02 -22.28
CA VAL A 3 7.50 12.36 -21.01
C VAL A 3 6.94 10.98 -21.34
N ASP A 4 7.69 9.92 -21.04
CA ASP A 4 7.21 8.55 -21.13
C ASP A 4 6.27 8.27 -19.95
N TRP A 5 5.00 8.60 -20.17
CA TRP A 5 3.94 8.46 -19.19
C TRP A 5 3.85 7.03 -18.67
N GLU A 6 4.08 6.00 -19.49
CA GLU A 6 4.04 4.61 -19.02
C GLU A 6 5.14 4.31 -18.00
N ARG A 7 6.36 4.82 -18.22
CA ARG A 7 7.46 4.70 -17.24
C ARG A 7 7.16 5.40 -15.92
N LEU A 8 6.59 6.62 -15.98
CA LEU A 8 6.20 7.35 -14.78
C LEU A 8 5.17 6.58 -13.96
N TRP A 9 4.17 5.98 -14.62
CA TRP A 9 3.13 5.20 -13.94
C TRP A 9 3.70 3.96 -13.26
N ARG A 10 4.67 3.29 -13.88
CA ARG A 10 5.34 2.11 -13.31
C ARG A 10 6.22 2.44 -12.09
N SER A 11 6.61 3.69 -11.91
CA SER A 11 7.35 4.18 -10.73
C SER A 11 6.48 4.50 -9.51
N ALA A 12 5.15 4.43 -9.63
CA ALA A 12 4.23 4.84 -8.57
C ALA A 12 4.45 4.07 -7.25
N GLY A 13 4.88 2.80 -7.31
CA GLY A 13 5.19 2.04 -6.08
C GLY A 13 6.39 2.61 -5.33
N ILE A 14 7.43 3.07 -6.05
CA ILE A 14 8.57 3.76 -5.42
C ILE A 14 8.12 5.09 -4.80
N GLN A 15 7.29 5.86 -5.49
CA GLN A 15 6.74 7.11 -4.96
C GLN A 15 5.89 6.86 -3.71
N PHE A 16 5.06 5.82 -3.70
CA PHE A 16 4.31 5.37 -2.53
C PHE A 16 5.25 5.12 -1.34
N VAL A 17 6.33 4.36 -1.54
CA VAL A 17 7.27 4.05 -0.46
C VAL A 17 7.93 5.31 0.08
N ILE A 18 8.37 6.22 -0.79
CA ILE A 18 8.99 7.48 -0.39
C ILE A 18 8.02 8.33 0.43
N PHE A 19 6.80 8.56 -0.09
CA PHE A 19 5.80 9.36 0.62
C PHE A 19 5.38 8.72 1.94
N PHE A 20 5.20 7.40 1.96
CA PHE A 20 4.82 6.68 3.18
C PHE A 20 5.90 6.81 4.26
N VAL A 21 7.18 6.63 3.91
CA VAL A 21 8.29 6.73 4.86
C VAL A 21 8.45 8.16 5.37
N VAL A 22 8.40 9.16 4.48
CA VAL A 22 8.48 10.58 4.86
C VAL A 22 7.31 10.95 5.78
N ALA A 23 6.09 10.57 5.41
CA ALA A 23 4.91 10.81 6.23
C ALA A 23 4.99 10.10 7.58
N TYR A 24 5.54 8.88 7.65
CA TYR A 24 5.73 8.15 8.90
C TYR A 24 6.66 8.90 9.87
N PHE A 25 7.78 9.43 9.38
CA PHE A 25 8.69 10.21 10.21
C PHE A 25 8.11 11.56 10.63
N ILE A 26 7.36 12.22 9.72
CA ILE A 26 6.65 13.46 10.07
C ILE A 26 5.53 13.14 11.08
N TYR A 27 4.73 12.11 10.90
CA TYR A 27 3.65 11.77 11.85
C TYR A 27 4.18 11.47 13.26
N GLY A 28 5.38 10.88 13.34
CA GLY A 28 6.03 10.58 14.61
C GLY A 28 5.49 9.30 15.24
N ASN A 29 5.80 9.12 16.52
CA ASN A 29 5.55 7.87 17.22
C ASN A 29 4.15 7.86 17.83
N GLN A 30 3.16 7.35 17.09
CA GLN A 30 1.80 7.18 17.59
C GLN A 30 1.80 6.52 18.99
N PRO A 31 1.02 7.08 19.95
CA PRO A 31 0.82 6.49 21.26
C PRO A 31 0.31 5.05 21.18
N ARG A 32 0.84 4.23 22.08
CA ARG A 32 0.56 2.80 22.20
C ARG A 32 -0.88 2.53 22.66
N VAL A 33 -1.32 1.27 22.54
CA VAL A 33 -2.63 0.84 23.03
C VAL A 33 -2.69 1.09 24.54
N GLY A 34 -3.77 1.71 25.02
CA GLY A 34 -3.94 2.03 26.45
C GLY A 34 -2.97 3.08 26.99
N ALA A 35 -2.39 3.94 26.14
CA ALA A 35 -1.61 5.09 26.58
C ALA A 35 -2.45 6.05 27.45
N SER A 36 -1.79 6.78 28.35
CA SER A 36 -2.50 7.74 29.21
C SER A 36 -3.11 8.88 28.38
N THR A 37 -4.21 9.44 28.89
CA THR A 37 -4.85 10.62 28.29
C THR A 37 -3.85 11.74 28.02
N ASP A 38 -3.01 12.09 28.99
CA ASP A 38 -2.03 13.17 28.83
C ASP A 38 -1.08 12.90 27.66
N THR A 39 -0.69 11.63 27.45
CA THR A 39 0.15 11.23 26.31
C THR A 39 -0.61 11.38 24.99
N LEU A 40 -1.88 10.97 24.95
CA LEU A 40 -2.71 11.09 23.75
C LEU A 40 -2.95 12.56 23.39
N VAL A 41 -3.33 13.40 24.35
CA VAL A 41 -3.55 14.82 24.14
C VAL A 41 -2.26 15.52 23.73
N SER A 42 -1.15 15.26 24.43
CA SER A 42 0.16 15.84 24.08
C SER A 42 0.57 15.52 22.65
N PHE A 43 0.28 14.31 22.15
CA PHE A 43 0.62 13.94 20.78
C PHE A 43 -0.37 14.54 19.77
N TYR A 44 -1.66 14.28 19.92
CA TYR A 44 -2.65 14.65 18.90
C TYR A 44 -2.93 16.16 18.88
N ASP A 45 -3.09 16.79 20.04
CA ASP A 45 -3.36 18.24 20.12
C ASP A 45 -2.05 19.04 20.02
N GLY A 46 -1.03 18.63 20.78
CA GLY A 46 0.28 19.30 20.85
C GLY A 46 1.05 19.30 19.52
N ASP A 47 1.02 18.17 18.78
CA ASP A 47 1.71 18.04 17.48
C ASP A 47 0.73 18.09 16.29
N SER A 48 -0.47 18.66 16.50
CA SER A 48 -1.57 18.65 15.52
C SER A 48 -1.17 19.10 14.12
N THR A 49 -0.41 20.18 13.99
CA THR A 49 0.07 20.70 12.69
C THR A 49 0.92 19.68 11.94
N GLN A 50 1.81 18.99 12.66
CA GLN A 50 2.70 17.99 12.08
C GLN A 50 1.91 16.76 11.62
N ILE A 51 0.92 16.32 12.39
CA ILE A 51 0.00 15.23 12.04
C ILE A 51 -0.83 15.57 10.79
N LEU A 52 -1.32 16.81 10.67
CA LEU A 52 -2.09 17.26 9.50
C LEU A 52 -1.23 17.39 8.24
N ILE A 53 0.04 17.79 8.37
CA ILE A 53 0.99 17.74 7.24
C ILE A 53 1.23 16.29 6.80
N ALA A 54 1.51 15.40 7.76
CA ALA A 54 1.71 13.97 7.48
C ALA A 54 0.47 13.34 6.83
N THR A 55 -0.73 13.75 7.23
CA THR A 55 -2.01 13.30 6.66
C THR A 55 -2.06 13.53 5.15
N VAL A 56 -1.68 14.73 4.67
CA VAL A 56 -1.66 15.04 3.24
C VAL A 56 -0.64 14.19 2.51
N ILE A 57 0.54 13.96 3.09
CA ILE A 57 1.60 13.15 2.46
C ILE A 57 1.19 11.67 2.41
N PHE A 58 0.59 11.14 3.47
CA PHE A 58 0.01 9.79 3.47
C PHE A 58 -1.11 9.64 2.43
N ALA A 59 -1.96 10.65 2.26
CA ALA A 59 -2.99 10.67 1.23
C ALA A 59 -2.39 10.49 -0.18
N TYR A 60 -1.31 11.22 -0.48
CA TYR A 60 -0.56 11.03 -1.73
C TYR A 60 0.09 9.64 -1.83
N ALA A 61 0.57 9.09 -0.72
CA ALA A 61 1.08 7.72 -0.69
C ALA A 61 -0.01 6.73 -1.10
N VAL A 62 -1.21 6.80 -0.50
CA VAL A 62 -2.31 5.87 -0.82
C VAL A 62 -2.72 5.96 -2.29
N LEU A 63 -2.78 7.17 -2.88
CA LEU A 63 -3.04 7.32 -4.30
C LEU A 63 -1.98 6.61 -5.17
N ASN A 64 -0.70 6.73 -4.80
CA ASN A 64 0.39 6.05 -5.49
C ASN A 64 0.33 4.52 -5.33
N LEU A 65 -0.14 4.00 -4.19
CA LEU A 65 -0.38 2.57 -4.00
C LEU A 65 -1.44 2.04 -4.96
N LEU A 66 -2.56 2.77 -5.12
CA LEU A 66 -3.62 2.40 -6.06
C LEU A 66 -3.12 2.45 -7.51
N TRP A 67 -2.29 3.44 -7.84
CA TRP A 67 -1.68 3.56 -9.16
C TRP A 67 -0.67 2.44 -9.45
N PHE A 68 0.14 2.07 -8.46
CA PHE A 68 1.01 0.90 -8.53
C PHE A 68 0.23 -0.38 -8.82
N ALA A 69 -0.90 -0.58 -8.13
CA ALA A 69 -1.75 -1.74 -8.37
C ALA A 69 -2.34 -1.74 -9.79
N ALA A 70 -2.75 -0.58 -10.31
CA ALA A 70 -3.21 -0.46 -11.70
C ALA A 70 -2.12 -0.83 -12.72
N ALA A 71 -0.87 -0.44 -12.47
CA ALA A 71 0.27 -0.82 -13.31
C ALA A 71 0.54 -2.33 -13.25
N LEU A 72 0.52 -2.92 -12.05
CA LEU A 72 0.65 -4.37 -11.86
C LEU A 72 -0.48 -5.14 -12.57
N THR A 73 -1.73 -4.70 -12.40
CA THR A 73 -2.90 -5.28 -13.06
C THR A 73 -2.78 -5.23 -14.58
N SER A 74 -2.27 -4.13 -15.13
CA SER A 74 -2.03 -4.00 -16.56
C SER A 74 -0.99 -5.00 -17.05
N ALA A 75 0.15 -5.11 -16.37
CA ALA A 75 1.19 -6.07 -16.73
C ALA A 75 0.70 -7.53 -16.68
N LEU A 76 -0.09 -7.89 -15.66
CA LEU A 76 -0.67 -9.23 -15.53
C LEU A 76 -1.72 -9.51 -16.60
N ARG A 77 -2.58 -8.52 -16.92
CA ARG A 77 -3.57 -8.64 -17.99
C ARG A 77 -2.91 -8.83 -19.35
N ASP A 78 -1.84 -8.09 -19.64
CA ASP A 78 -1.09 -8.22 -20.89
C ASP A 78 -0.43 -9.61 -21.03
N ALA A 79 -0.12 -10.27 -19.91
CA ALA A 79 0.35 -11.66 -19.86
C ALA A 79 -0.79 -12.71 -19.86
N GLY A 80 -2.05 -12.32 -20.07
CA GLY A 80 -3.21 -13.22 -20.05
C GLY A 80 -3.68 -13.65 -18.64
N LEU A 81 -3.14 -13.03 -17.58
CA LEU A 81 -3.43 -13.34 -16.18
C LEU A 81 -4.38 -12.32 -15.53
N GLY A 82 -5.42 -11.92 -16.26
CA GLY A 82 -6.37 -10.88 -15.82
C GLY A 82 -7.03 -11.17 -14.47
N GLY A 83 -7.25 -12.44 -14.10
CA GLY A 83 -7.77 -12.80 -12.77
C GLY A 83 -6.84 -12.42 -11.61
N TRP A 84 -5.52 -12.58 -11.78
CA TRP A 84 -4.53 -12.13 -10.80
C TRP A 84 -4.44 -10.61 -10.74
N GLY A 85 -4.57 -9.94 -11.89
CA GLY A 85 -4.69 -8.48 -11.94
C GLY A 85 -5.93 -7.97 -11.20
N ALA A 86 -7.11 -8.58 -11.42
CA ALA A 86 -8.34 -8.22 -10.70
C ALA A 86 -8.18 -8.39 -9.18
N ALA A 87 -7.53 -9.47 -8.74
CA ALA A 87 -7.19 -9.67 -7.32
C ALA A 87 -6.27 -8.57 -6.77
N ALA A 88 -5.25 -8.13 -7.53
CA ALA A 88 -4.38 -7.03 -7.15
C ALA A 88 -5.15 -5.70 -7.03
N THR A 89 -6.05 -5.41 -7.96
CA THR A 89 -6.92 -4.22 -7.88
C THR A 89 -7.84 -4.28 -6.66
N ALA A 90 -8.53 -5.39 -6.41
CA ALA A 90 -9.45 -5.51 -5.29
C ALA A 90 -8.73 -5.41 -3.93
N SER A 91 -7.61 -6.11 -3.79
CA SER A 91 -6.82 -6.11 -2.55
C SER A 91 -6.15 -4.77 -2.27
N SER A 92 -5.63 -4.08 -3.30
CA SER A 92 -5.08 -2.72 -3.13
C SER A 92 -6.16 -1.70 -2.79
N ALA A 93 -7.36 -1.79 -3.37
CA ALA A 93 -8.48 -0.94 -3.01
C ALA A 93 -8.91 -1.16 -1.54
N ALA A 94 -9.01 -2.43 -1.11
CA ALA A 94 -9.32 -2.76 0.28
C ALA A 94 -8.24 -2.26 1.25
N LEU A 95 -6.96 -2.45 0.91
CA LEU A 95 -5.84 -1.92 1.70
C LEU A 95 -5.88 -0.38 1.75
N GLY A 96 -6.07 0.26 0.61
CA GLY A 96 -6.20 1.71 0.50
C GLY A 96 -7.35 2.25 1.35
N ALA A 97 -8.51 1.57 1.36
CA ALA A 97 -9.64 1.93 2.20
C ALA A 97 -9.31 1.88 3.70
N VAL A 98 -8.64 0.82 4.16
CA VAL A 98 -8.18 0.74 5.56
C VAL A 98 -7.18 1.86 5.88
N LEU A 99 -6.23 2.13 4.98
CA LEU A 99 -5.27 3.22 5.15
C LEU A 99 -5.97 4.59 5.19
N TRP A 100 -6.98 4.84 4.36
CA TRP A 100 -7.78 6.06 4.42
C TRP A 100 -8.50 6.23 5.75
N VAL A 101 -9.08 5.16 6.30
CA VAL A 101 -9.69 5.19 7.63
C VAL A 101 -8.66 5.54 8.69
N LEU A 102 -7.48 4.92 8.67
CA LEU A 102 -6.41 5.22 9.62
C LEU A 102 -5.96 6.68 9.55
N ILE A 103 -5.75 7.19 8.33
CA ILE A 103 -5.38 8.59 8.07
C ILE A 103 -6.48 9.52 8.58
N ALA A 104 -7.74 9.23 8.30
CA ALA A 104 -8.87 10.03 8.74
C ALA A 104 -9.02 10.06 10.27
N VAL A 105 -8.81 8.92 10.94
CA VAL A 105 -8.80 8.84 12.40
C VAL A 105 -7.70 9.72 12.99
N GLY A 106 -6.46 9.58 12.52
CA GLY A 106 -5.34 10.40 13.00
C GLY A 106 -5.56 11.90 12.76
N ALA A 107 -6.08 12.26 11.59
CA ALA A 107 -6.41 13.64 11.25
C ALA A 107 -7.55 14.20 12.12
N ALA A 108 -8.61 13.43 12.37
CA ALA A 108 -9.73 13.86 13.20
C ALA A 108 -9.32 14.03 14.67
N LEU A 109 -8.49 13.11 15.18
CA LEU A 109 -7.87 13.21 16.49
C LEU A 109 -7.08 14.51 16.65
N ALA A 110 -6.21 14.82 15.69
CA ALA A 110 -5.39 16.01 15.70
C ALA A 110 -6.14 17.32 15.42
N TYR A 111 -7.19 17.28 14.59
CA TYR A 111 -7.89 18.49 14.16
C TYR A 111 -8.81 19.06 15.25
N SER A 112 -9.46 18.20 16.03
CA SER A 112 -10.43 18.67 17.03
C SER A 112 -10.77 17.71 18.17
N ILE A 113 -10.66 16.39 17.98
CA ILE A 113 -11.15 15.44 18.99
C ILE A 113 -10.26 15.46 20.23
N ALA A 114 -8.94 15.47 20.09
CA ALA A 114 -8.03 15.47 21.24
C ALA A 114 -8.19 16.72 22.12
N GLY A 115 -8.43 17.90 21.50
CA GLY A 115 -8.67 19.16 22.21
C GLY A 115 -10.07 19.31 22.81
N SER A 116 -10.98 18.35 22.59
CA SER A 116 -12.38 18.43 23.04
C SER A 116 -12.60 18.07 24.51
N GLY A 117 -11.61 17.44 25.16
CA GLY A 117 -11.74 16.90 26.52
C GLY A 117 -12.52 15.58 26.63
N ASN A 118 -12.85 14.94 25.50
CA ASN A 118 -13.46 13.60 25.49
C ASN A 118 -12.38 12.51 25.43
N ASP A 119 -11.78 12.24 26.57
CA ASP A 119 -10.62 11.35 26.70
C ASP A 119 -10.94 9.90 26.32
N THR A 120 -12.11 9.40 26.73
CA THR A 120 -12.57 8.04 26.41
C THR A 120 -12.71 7.84 24.90
N PHE A 121 -13.25 8.84 24.19
CA PHE A 121 -13.38 8.76 22.74
C PHE A 121 -12.02 8.85 22.04
N THR A 122 -11.14 9.71 22.52
CA THR A 122 -9.76 9.84 22.02
C THR A 122 -8.98 8.53 22.16
N SER A 123 -9.01 7.91 23.35
CA SER A 123 -8.37 6.62 23.60
C SER A 123 -8.98 5.51 22.74
N GLY A 124 -10.31 5.44 22.66
CA GLY A 124 -11.00 4.42 21.87
C GLY A 124 -10.65 4.49 20.38
N LEU A 125 -10.55 5.70 19.81
CA LEU A 125 -10.13 5.88 18.41
C LEU A 125 -8.66 5.53 18.18
N ASN A 126 -7.77 5.88 19.12
CA ASN A 126 -6.36 5.49 19.05
C ASN A 126 -6.19 3.97 19.04
N ASP A 127 -6.88 3.27 19.95
CA ASP A 127 -6.82 1.82 20.05
C ASP A 127 -7.45 1.16 18.81
N ALA A 128 -8.56 1.70 18.31
CA ALA A 128 -9.18 1.25 17.07
C ALA A 128 -8.23 1.38 15.88
N ALA A 129 -7.43 2.44 15.79
CA ALA A 129 -6.43 2.60 14.73
C ALA A 129 -5.39 1.47 14.74
N TRP A 130 -4.94 1.01 15.91
CA TRP A 130 -4.05 -0.15 16.00
C TRP A 130 -4.72 -1.43 15.51
N VAL A 131 -5.99 -1.65 15.87
CA VAL A 131 -6.78 -2.81 15.41
C VAL A 131 -6.94 -2.79 13.88
N PHE A 132 -7.31 -1.66 13.30
CA PHE A 132 -7.38 -1.51 11.84
C PHE A 132 -6.02 -1.74 11.17
N GLY A 133 -4.93 -1.30 11.81
CA GLY A 133 -3.58 -1.59 11.36
C GLY A 133 -3.29 -3.10 11.29
N VAL A 134 -3.70 -3.87 12.30
CA VAL A 134 -3.60 -5.34 12.28
C VAL A 134 -4.43 -5.92 11.13
N LEU A 135 -5.69 -5.49 10.98
CA LEU A 135 -6.59 -5.99 9.92
C LEU A 135 -6.15 -5.62 8.50
N ALA A 136 -5.38 -4.55 8.32
CA ALA A 136 -4.78 -4.19 7.04
C ALA A 136 -3.84 -5.29 6.49
N SER A 137 -3.37 -6.22 7.33
CA SER A 137 -2.50 -7.32 6.92
C SER A 137 -3.14 -8.22 5.87
N PHE A 138 -4.45 -8.46 5.95
CA PHE A 138 -5.15 -9.37 5.03
C PHE A 138 -5.19 -8.85 3.59
N PRO A 139 -5.69 -7.64 3.31
CA PRO A 139 -5.64 -7.10 1.96
C PRO A 139 -4.19 -6.83 1.50
N ALA A 140 -3.27 -6.46 2.40
CA ALA A 140 -1.85 -6.33 2.06
C ALA A 140 -1.23 -7.67 1.62
N ALA A 141 -1.44 -8.74 2.38
CA ALA A 141 -0.95 -10.07 2.04
C ALA A 141 -1.57 -10.56 0.72
N MET A 142 -2.85 -10.29 0.49
CA MET A 142 -3.52 -10.63 -0.78
C MET A 142 -2.93 -9.85 -1.97
N LEU A 143 -2.60 -8.57 -1.80
CA LEU A 143 -1.93 -7.78 -2.84
C LEU A 143 -0.56 -8.34 -3.19
N ILE A 144 0.24 -8.66 -2.17
CA ILE A 144 1.57 -9.26 -2.33
C ILE A 144 1.46 -10.62 -3.00
N MET A 145 0.48 -11.43 -2.59
CA MET A 145 0.20 -12.74 -3.18
C MET A 145 -0.20 -12.59 -4.64
N ALA A 146 -1.12 -11.69 -4.95
CA ALA A 146 -1.61 -11.48 -6.30
C ALA A 146 -0.48 -11.07 -7.25
N GLY A 147 0.37 -10.13 -6.83
CA GLY A 147 1.54 -9.72 -7.60
C GLY A 147 2.58 -10.84 -7.70
N THR A 148 2.96 -11.47 -6.60
CA THR A 148 4.00 -12.51 -6.59
C THR A 148 3.61 -13.72 -7.44
N PHE A 149 2.40 -14.28 -7.22
CA PHE A 149 1.93 -15.45 -7.95
C PHE A 149 1.61 -15.13 -9.40
N GLY A 150 1.02 -13.95 -9.65
CA GLY A 150 0.74 -13.48 -11.00
C GLY A 150 2.02 -13.31 -11.81
N LEU A 151 3.02 -12.60 -11.28
CA LEU A 151 4.27 -12.34 -11.99
C LEU A 151 5.09 -13.61 -12.20
N TRP A 152 5.05 -14.56 -11.25
CA TRP A 152 5.70 -15.85 -11.43
C TRP A 152 5.03 -16.68 -12.53
N ARG A 153 3.69 -16.75 -12.54
CA ARG A 153 2.95 -17.41 -13.62
C ARG A 153 3.12 -16.75 -14.98
N ALA A 154 3.37 -15.44 -15.00
CA ALA A 154 3.69 -14.69 -16.22
C ALA A 154 5.11 -14.96 -16.74
N GLY A 155 5.94 -15.71 -16.00
CA GLY A 155 7.35 -15.93 -16.34
C GLY A 155 8.22 -14.68 -16.15
N ILE A 156 7.73 -13.67 -15.42
CA ILE A 156 8.44 -12.40 -15.20
C ILE A 156 9.48 -12.53 -14.09
N ILE A 157 9.20 -13.32 -13.04
CA ILE A 157 10.11 -13.53 -11.92
C ILE A 157 10.55 -14.99 -11.81
N SER A 158 11.75 -15.21 -11.29
CA SER A 158 12.33 -16.55 -11.09
C SER A 158 11.68 -17.33 -9.95
N ASN A 159 11.93 -18.65 -9.87
CA ASN A 159 11.50 -19.48 -8.74
C ASN A 159 12.06 -19.01 -7.38
N ALA A 160 13.30 -18.52 -7.37
CA ALA A 160 13.92 -17.99 -6.16
C ALA A 160 13.20 -16.70 -5.71
N SER A 161 12.94 -15.78 -6.64
CA SER A 161 12.19 -14.55 -6.38
C SER A 161 10.75 -14.84 -5.94
N PHE A 162 10.12 -15.87 -6.51
CA PHE A 162 8.82 -16.35 -6.08
C PHE A 162 8.85 -16.84 -4.62
N GLY A 163 9.84 -17.65 -4.23
CA GLY A 163 10.02 -18.09 -2.85
C GLY A 163 10.17 -16.92 -1.86
N VAL A 164 10.94 -15.89 -2.22
CA VAL A 164 11.06 -14.66 -1.42
C VAL A 164 9.72 -13.92 -1.33
N GLY A 165 8.96 -13.84 -2.43
CA GLY A 165 7.62 -13.24 -2.41
C GLY A 165 6.62 -14.02 -1.55
N VAL A 166 6.68 -15.36 -1.55
CA VAL A 166 5.87 -16.20 -0.64
C VAL A 166 6.23 -15.94 0.82
N LEU A 167 7.52 -15.82 1.14
CA LEU A 167 7.95 -15.43 2.48
C LEU A 167 7.39 -14.05 2.87
N ALA A 168 7.40 -13.08 1.96
CA ALA A 168 6.81 -11.76 2.20
C ALA A 168 5.30 -11.85 2.48
N VAL A 169 4.55 -12.69 1.75
CA VAL A 169 3.12 -12.95 2.03
C VAL A 169 2.94 -13.47 3.45
N VAL A 170 3.72 -14.47 3.86
CA VAL A 170 3.63 -15.07 5.20
C VAL A 170 3.93 -14.05 6.29
N LEU A 171 5.02 -13.29 6.15
CA LEU A 171 5.41 -12.27 7.13
C LEU A 171 4.39 -11.13 7.23
N VAL A 172 3.78 -10.74 6.12
CA VAL A 172 2.73 -9.72 6.15
C VAL A 172 1.45 -10.29 6.77
N LEU A 173 1.07 -11.52 6.44
CA LEU A 173 -0.12 -12.17 6.99
C LEU A 173 0.01 -12.44 8.50
N LEU A 174 1.20 -12.79 8.98
CA LEU A 174 1.50 -13.00 10.40
C LEU A 174 1.17 -11.76 11.25
N ARG A 175 1.23 -10.55 10.68
CA ARG A 175 0.79 -9.33 11.37
C ARG A 175 -0.66 -9.45 11.84
N GLY A 176 -1.53 -10.10 11.06
CA GLY A 176 -2.94 -10.34 11.41
C GLY A 176 -3.16 -11.18 12.66
N THR A 177 -2.09 -11.70 13.26
CA THR A 177 -2.11 -12.50 14.50
C THR A 177 -1.52 -11.76 15.70
N THR A 178 -1.15 -10.49 15.55
CA THR A 178 -0.53 -9.67 16.61
C THR A 178 -1.55 -9.17 17.63
N TRP A 179 -2.10 -10.10 18.42
CA TRP A 179 -3.15 -9.85 19.43
C TRP A 179 -2.64 -10.02 20.88
N ALA A 180 -1.33 -10.03 21.10
CA ALA A 180 -0.80 -10.08 22.45
C ALA A 180 -1.13 -8.79 23.21
N SER A 181 -1.32 -8.88 24.53
CA SER A 181 -1.62 -7.70 25.36
C SER A 181 -0.43 -6.74 25.48
N SER A 182 0.79 -7.21 25.24
CA SER A 182 2.01 -6.40 25.28
C SER A 182 3.16 -7.09 24.54
N GLY A 183 4.27 -6.37 24.36
CA GLY A 183 5.50 -6.89 23.78
C GLY A 183 5.56 -6.80 22.25
N ILE A 184 6.48 -7.57 21.64
CA ILE A 184 6.75 -7.50 20.19
C ILE A 184 5.56 -7.91 19.31
N TRP A 185 4.67 -8.75 19.85
CA TRP A 185 3.53 -9.35 19.15
C TRP A 185 2.18 -8.69 19.49
N ALA A 186 2.20 -7.55 20.17
CA ALA A 186 1.01 -6.72 20.38
C ALA A 186 0.63 -5.94 19.11
N PRO A 187 -0.60 -5.43 19.00
CA PRO A 187 -1.05 -4.63 17.84
C PRO A 187 -0.16 -3.41 17.56
N ASP A 188 0.42 -2.83 18.61
CA ASP A 188 1.33 -1.69 18.62
C ASP A 188 2.81 -2.10 18.84
N GLY A 189 3.06 -3.41 18.88
CA GLY A 189 4.37 -4.03 19.04
C GLY A 189 5.26 -3.86 17.82
N ALA A 190 6.57 -4.10 17.99
CA ALA A 190 7.55 -3.84 16.93
C ALA A 190 7.30 -4.66 15.65
N TYR A 191 6.71 -5.86 15.76
CA TYR A 191 6.39 -6.66 14.57
C TYR A 191 5.34 -5.99 13.69
N ALA A 192 4.20 -5.61 14.27
CA ALA A 192 3.08 -4.99 13.56
C ALA A 192 3.41 -3.57 13.08
N ARG A 193 4.16 -2.82 13.90
CA ARG A 193 4.47 -1.41 13.66
C ARG A 193 5.63 -1.19 12.70
N ILE A 194 6.64 -2.05 12.71
CA ILE A 194 7.90 -1.83 11.99
C ILE A 194 8.19 -2.96 11.00
N ILE A 195 8.29 -4.20 11.49
CA ILE A 195 8.81 -5.32 10.67
C ILE A 195 7.88 -5.62 9.48
N SER A 196 6.60 -5.84 9.74
CA SER A 196 5.64 -6.18 8.69
C SER A 196 5.45 -5.05 7.65
N PRO A 197 5.30 -3.77 8.05
CA PRO A 197 5.28 -2.66 7.09
C PRO A 197 6.54 -2.58 6.23
N ILE A 198 7.74 -2.76 6.79
CA ILE A 198 8.99 -2.75 6.01
C ILE A 198 8.97 -3.85 4.94
N VAL A 199 8.53 -5.06 5.28
CA VAL A 199 8.41 -6.16 4.31
C VAL A 199 7.49 -5.77 3.15
N GLY A 200 6.32 -5.19 3.45
CA GLY A 200 5.38 -4.71 2.42
C GLY A 200 5.96 -3.59 1.55
N LEU A 201 6.60 -2.59 2.16
CA LEU A 201 7.23 -1.47 1.45
C LEU A 201 8.36 -1.93 0.54
N VAL A 202 9.24 -2.81 1.03
CA VAL A 202 10.33 -3.39 0.23
C VAL A 202 9.76 -4.17 -0.95
N TRP A 203 8.72 -4.98 -0.74
CA TRP A 203 8.07 -5.70 -1.83
C TRP A 203 7.52 -4.74 -2.90
N VAL A 204 6.79 -3.69 -2.50
CA VAL A 204 6.26 -2.70 -3.46
C VAL A 204 7.37 -2.00 -4.24
N ALA A 205 8.45 -1.59 -3.57
CA ALA A 205 9.61 -0.97 -4.22
C ALA A 205 10.25 -1.91 -5.24
N VAL A 206 10.47 -3.18 -4.89
CA VAL A 206 11.07 -4.19 -5.77
C VAL A 206 10.18 -4.44 -6.99
N ILE A 207 8.88 -4.67 -6.80
CA ILE A 207 7.96 -4.92 -7.92
C ILE A 207 7.83 -3.68 -8.81
N SER A 208 7.74 -2.49 -8.24
CA SER A 208 7.70 -1.24 -9.02
C SER A 208 8.99 -1.05 -9.83
N GLY A 209 10.16 -1.35 -9.25
CA GLY A 209 11.43 -1.36 -9.99
C GLY A 209 11.45 -2.37 -11.13
N LEU A 210 10.94 -3.59 -10.91
CA LEU A 210 10.83 -4.60 -11.95
C LEU A 210 9.93 -4.13 -13.11
N LEU A 211 8.74 -3.59 -12.79
CA LEU A 211 7.81 -3.07 -13.80
C LEU A 211 8.41 -1.89 -14.58
N TYR A 212 9.16 -1.01 -13.90
CA TYR A 212 9.85 0.12 -14.52
C TYR A 212 10.91 -0.33 -15.54
N LEU A 213 11.61 -1.44 -15.26
CA LEU A 213 12.67 -1.97 -16.13
C LEU A 213 12.15 -2.80 -17.32
N GLN A 214 10.89 -3.26 -17.28
CA GLN A 214 10.30 -4.01 -18.38
C GLN A 214 10.09 -3.12 -19.63
N LYS A 215 10.50 -3.61 -20.80
CA LYS A 215 10.26 -2.92 -22.08
C LYS A 215 8.76 -2.94 -22.42
N PRO A 216 8.19 -1.86 -23.00
CA PRO A 216 6.82 -1.89 -23.49
C PRO A 216 6.64 -3.01 -24.51
N SER A 217 5.62 -3.85 -24.31
CA SER A 217 5.24 -4.84 -25.31
C SER A 217 4.78 -4.08 -26.56
N THR A 218 5.56 -4.12 -27.64
CA THR A 218 5.07 -3.74 -28.96
C THR A 218 3.89 -4.64 -29.27
N ARG A 219 2.66 -4.13 -29.14
CA ARG A 219 1.53 -4.73 -29.84
C ARG A 219 1.93 -4.80 -31.31
N PRO A 220 1.85 -5.96 -31.98
CA PRO A 220 1.77 -5.95 -33.43
C PRO A 220 0.61 -5.02 -33.75
N SER A 221 0.88 -3.94 -34.49
CA SER A 221 -0.19 -3.21 -35.15
C SER A 221 -1.02 -4.27 -35.86
N GLN A 222 -2.27 -4.47 -35.46
CA GLN A 222 -3.21 -5.11 -36.36
C GLN A 222 -3.16 -4.27 -37.61
N ALA A 223 -2.47 -4.79 -38.63
CA ALA A 223 -2.47 -4.20 -39.95
C ALA A 223 -3.95 -4.09 -40.31
N VAL A 224 -4.44 -2.86 -40.33
CA VAL A 224 -5.73 -2.54 -40.94
C VAL A 224 -5.59 -3.06 -42.35
N ALA A 225 -6.15 -4.23 -42.62
CA ALA A 225 -6.26 -4.77 -43.95
C ALA A 225 -7.11 -3.77 -44.72
N GLY A 226 -6.45 -2.86 -45.43
CA GLY A 226 -7.11 -1.92 -46.31
C GLY A 226 -7.95 -2.71 -47.32
N PRO A 227 -9.15 -2.23 -47.68
CA PRO A 227 -9.98 -2.91 -48.64
C PRO A 227 -9.20 -3.04 -49.95
N THR A 228 -8.95 -4.28 -50.38
CA THR A 228 -8.43 -4.59 -51.71
C THR A 228 -9.43 -4.06 -52.73
N ALA A 229 -9.11 -2.91 -53.31
CA ALA A 229 -9.79 -2.39 -54.48
C ALA A 229 -9.62 -3.40 -55.63
N SER A 230 -10.67 -4.13 -55.98
CA SER A 230 -10.72 -4.81 -57.26
C SER A 230 -11.14 -3.76 -58.32
N ARG A 231 -10.23 -3.52 -59.26
CA ARG A 231 -10.49 -2.78 -60.49
C ARG A 231 -10.76 -3.81 -61.59
N ALA A 232 -11.89 -3.60 -62.27
CA ALA A 232 -12.15 -3.84 -63.69
C ALA A 232 -11.88 -5.24 -64.29
N THR A 233 -12.97 -5.88 -64.72
CA THR A 233 -13.25 -6.09 -66.16
C THR A 233 -14.74 -5.90 -66.39
#